data_AF-X0QUI5-F1
#
_entry.id   AF-X0QUI5-F1
#
_cell.length_a   1.000
_cell.length_b   1.000
_cell.length_c   1.000
_cell.angle_alpha   90.00
_cell.angle_beta   90.00
_cell.angle_gamma   90.00
#
_symmetry.space_group_name_H-M   'P 1'
#
loop_
_entity.id
_entity.type
_entity.pdbx_description
1 polymer ?
#
loop_
_entity_poly.entity_id
_entity_poly.type
_entity_poly.pdbx_seq_one_letter_code
_entity_poly.pdbx_strand_id
1 'polypeptide(L)'
;MGRVRQGIFPLLYTTQPQALNGMQRGTNGLHEKEIEFSGDMSKGMRVFGKIVDSNSIELCLVENQENINEQSFKKAVDLNN
;
A
#
# COMPACT_ATOMS: atom_id res chain seq x y z
N MET A 1 -3.41 5.04 4.58
CA MET A 1 -3.92 5.12 3.19
C MET A 1 -3.02 6.03 2.38
N GLY A 2 -2.81 5.73 1.09
CA GLY A 2 -1.99 6.56 0.20
C GLY A 2 -2.69 6.89 -1.12
N ARG A 3 -2.03 7.67 -1.98
CA ARG A 3 -2.56 8.09 -3.29
C ARG A 3 -1.79 7.38 -4.41
N VAL A 4 -2.53 6.96 -5.43
CA VAL A 4 -1.95 6.56 -6.72
C VAL A 4 -1.46 7.81 -7.45
N ARG A 5 -0.30 7.72 -8.09
CA ARG A 5 0.30 8.77 -8.91
C ARG A 5 0.53 8.20 -10.31
N GLN A 6 -0.15 8.73 -11.32
CA GLN A 6 0.00 8.29 -12.71
C GLN A 6 -0.17 6.75 -12.90
N GLY A 7 -1.12 6.14 -12.19
CA GLY A 7 -1.34 4.68 -12.24
C GLY A 7 -0.38 3.85 -11.37
N ILE A 8 0.55 4.47 -10.64
CA ILE A 8 1.52 3.80 -9.78
C ILE A 8 1.24 4.15 -8.32
N PHE A 9 1.17 3.14 -7.46
CA PHE A 9 1.18 3.30 -6.01
C PHE A 9 2.57 2.96 -5.45
N PRO A 10 3.32 3.93 -4.92
CA PRO A 10 4.60 3.66 -4.27
C PRO A 10 4.37 3.09 -2.87
N LEU A 11 4.55 1.78 -2.71
CA LEU A 11 4.50 1.11 -1.42
C LEU A 11 5.87 1.21 -0.75
N LEU A 12 5.92 1.83 0.43
CA LEU A 12 7.08 1.81 1.31
C LEU A 12 6.82 0.84 2.46
N TYR A 13 7.70 -0.12 2.68
CA TYR A 13 7.54 -1.12 3.74
C TYR A 13 8.88 -1.55 4.33
N THR A 14 8.84 -2.07 5.54
CA THR A 14 10.00 -2.66 6.21
C THR A 14 9.55 -3.87 7.03
N THR A 15 10.42 -4.85 7.14
CA THR A 15 10.24 -5.99 8.05
C THR A 15 11.08 -5.83 9.31
N GLN A 16 11.82 -4.72 9.46
CA GLN A 16 12.70 -4.49 10.60
C GLN A 16 11.92 -3.91 11.80
N PRO A 17 12.19 -4.38 13.03
CA PRO A 17 11.54 -3.89 14.26
C PRO A 17 11.80 -2.41 14.55
N GLN A 18 12.87 -1.85 13.97
CA GLN A 18 13.37 -0.49 14.19
C GLN A 18 12.45 0.60 13.59
N ALA A 19 11.41 0.20 12.87
CA ALA A 19 10.38 1.08 12.30
C ALA A 19 9.70 1.99 13.33
N LEU A 20 9.71 1.60 14.61
CA LEU A 20 9.08 2.31 15.71
C LEU A 20 9.60 3.74 15.93
N ASN A 21 10.82 4.05 15.47
CA ASN A 21 11.40 5.40 15.58
C ASN A 21 11.14 6.31 14.37
N GLY A 22 10.28 5.87 13.44
CA GLY A 22 10.03 6.56 12.18
C GLY A 22 11.16 6.31 11.18
N MET A 23 10.79 5.83 10.00
CA MET A 23 11.75 5.62 8.90
C MET A 23 11.47 6.61 7.78
N GLN A 24 12.52 7.02 7.10
CA GLN A 24 12.44 7.90 5.94
C GLN A 24 12.95 7.18 4.70
N ARG A 25 12.61 7.70 3.52
CA ARG A 25 13.14 7.19 2.25
C ARG A 25 14.67 7.28 2.29
N GLY A 26 15.35 6.16 1.99
CA GLY A 26 16.80 6.04 2.11
C GLY A 26 17.29 5.51 3.46
N THR A 27 16.41 5.31 4.46
CA THR A 27 16.78 4.57 5.67
C THR A 27 17.04 3.10 5.32
N ASN A 28 18.16 2.55 5.82
CA ASN A 28 18.49 1.14 5.65
C ASN A 28 17.34 0.23 6.12
N GLY A 29 16.99 -0.77 5.29
CA GLY A 29 15.89 -1.69 5.58
C GLY A 29 14.49 -1.18 5.25
N LEU A 30 14.34 0.04 4.71
CA LEU A 30 13.11 0.50 4.08
C LEU A 30 13.12 0.12 2.60
N HIS A 31 12.15 -0.67 2.19
CA HIS A 31 11.95 -1.11 0.82
C HIS A 31 10.90 -0.26 0.13
N GLU A 32 11.10 -0.03 -1.17
CA GLU A 32 10.13 0.63 -2.03
C GLU A 32 9.73 -0.29 -3.17
N LYS A 33 8.43 -0.41 -3.40
CA LYS A 33 7.86 -1.22 -4.48
C LYS A 33 6.81 -0.39 -5.21
N GLU A 34 7.00 -0.24 -6.52
CA GLU A 34 6.03 0.40 -7.39
C GLU A 34 4.95 -0.59 -7.76
N ILE A 35 3.72 -0.32 -7.35
CA ILE A 35 2.57 -1.17 -7.64
C ILE A 35 1.74 -0.50 -8.73
N GLU A 36 1.70 -1.13 -9.90
CA GLU A 36 0.76 -0.74 -10.94
C GLU A 36 -0.68 -0.96 -10.46
N PHE A 37 -1.49 0.09 -10.61
CA PHE A 37 -2.89 0.16 -10.26
C PHE A 37 -3.71 0.52 -11.50
N SER A 38 -4.59 -0.39 -11.89
CA SER A 38 -5.56 -0.19 -12.96
C SER A 38 -6.95 -0.18 -12.34
N GLY A 39 -7.56 0.99 -12.18
CA GLY A 39 -8.90 1.13 -11.59
C GLY A 39 -9.45 2.53 -11.82
N ASP A 40 -10.70 2.75 -11.47
CA ASP A 40 -11.28 4.10 -11.49
C ASP A 40 -10.59 4.94 -10.40
N MET A 41 -9.65 5.78 -10.84
CA MET A 41 -8.91 6.72 -9.99
C MET A 41 -9.65 8.05 -9.87
N SER A 42 -10.98 8.00 -9.88
CA SER A 42 -11.85 9.15 -9.66
C SER A 42 -11.48 9.89 -8.37
N LYS A 43 -11.79 11.19 -8.33
CA LYS A 43 -11.41 12.08 -7.22
C LYS A 43 -11.91 11.51 -5.89
N GLY A 44 -10.98 11.16 -5.01
CA GLY A 44 -11.30 10.70 -3.65
C GLY A 44 -10.74 9.32 -3.33
N MET A 45 -10.57 8.47 -4.35
CA MET A 45 -10.05 7.11 -4.17
C MET A 45 -8.63 7.08 -3.60
N ARG A 46 -8.42 6.20 -2.62
CA ARG A 46 -7.17 6.02 -1.87
C ARG A 46 -6.81 4.55 -1.84
N VAL A 47 -5.52 4.25 -1.82
CA VAL A 47 -5.03 2.89 -1.59
C VAL A 47 -5.03 2.60 -0.09
N PHE A 48 -5.72 1.55 0.28
CA PHE A 48 -5.70 0.94 1.60
C PHE A 48 -4.97 -0.39 1.54
N GLY A 49 -4.08 -0.64 2.49
CA GLY A 49 -3.36 -1.89 2.62
C GLY A 49 -3.85 -2.66 3.84
N LYS A 50 -4.28 -3.90 3.62
CA LYS A 50 -4.66 -4.85 4.67
C LYS A 50 -3.55 -5.89 4.80
N ILE A 51 -3.05 -6.10 6.02
CA ILE A 51 -2.12 -7.20 6.31
C ILE A 51 -2.91 -8.50 6.24
N VAL A 52 -2.44 -9.44 5.41
CA VAL A 52 -3.05 -10.77 5.26
C VAL A 52 -2.27 -11.78 6.10
N ASP A 53 -0.95 -11.79 5.99
CA ASP A 53 -0.04 -12.59 6.81
C ASP A 53 1.29 -11.85 7.06
N SER A 54 2.30 -12.54 7.60
CA SER A 54 3.59 -11.92 7.93
C SER A 54 4.36 -11.38 6.72
N ASN A 55 4.08 -11.88 5.53
CA ASN A 55 4.84 -11.64 4.30
C ASN A 55 3.97 -11.11 3.16
N SER A 56 2.65 -10.98 3.36
CA SER A 56 1.74 -10.54 2.32
C SER A 56 0.75 -9.49 2.80
N ILE A 57 0.48 -8.54 1.90
CA ILE A 57 -0.56 -7.53 2.08
C ILE A 57 -1.51 -7.56 0.88
N GLU A 58 -2.75 -7.19 1.12
CA GLU A 58 -3.74 -6.92 0.08
C GLU A 58 -3.91 -5.41 -0.05
N LEU A 59 -3.75 -4.88 -1.26
CA LEU A 59 -4.00 -3.48 -1.56
C LEU A 59 -5.34 -3.33 -2.27
N CYS A 60 -6.15 -2.37 -1.78
CA CYS A 60 -7.49 -2.08 -2.29
C CYS A 60 -7.70 -0.58 -2.51
N LEU A 61 -8.64 -0.21 -3.38
CA LEU A 61 -9.12 1.17 -3.50
C LEU A 61 -10.36 1.38 -2.63
N VAL A 62 -10.33 2.46 -1.86
CA VAL A 62 -11.42 2.91 -1.00
C VAL A 62 -11.55 4.43 -1.09
N GLU A 63 -12.77 4.97 -1.01
CA GLU A 63 -12.98 6.42 -0.96
C GLU A 63 -12.58 7.01 0.40
N ASN A 64 -12.92 6.29 1.47
CA ASN A 64 -12.66 6.68 2.85
C ASN A 64 -12.55 5.44 3.76
N GLN A 65 -12.33 5.65 5.06
CA GLN A 65 -12.15 4.56 6.03
C GLN A 65 -13.45 3.76 6.29
N GLU A 66 -14.61 4.39 6.12
CA GLU A 66 -15.91 3.78 6.38
C GLU A 66 -16.27 2.78 5.26
N ASN A 67 -15.84 3.08 4.03
CA ASN A 67 -16.02 2.22 2.86
C ASN A 67 -14.95 1.13 2.70
N ILE A 68 -14.19 0.78 3.76
CA ILE A 68 -13.20 -0.32 3.70
C ILE A 68 -13.84 -1.65 3.33
N ASN A 69 -15.15 -1.85 3.53
CA ASN A 69 -15.83 -3.08 3.12
C ASN A 69 -16.31 -3.06 1.65
N GLU A 70 -16.36 -1.88 1.04
CA GLU A 70 -16.81 -1.64 -0.35
C GLU A 70 -15.59 -1.50 -1.28
N GLN A 71 -14.67 -2.46 -1.16
CA GLN A 71 -13.38 -2.44 -1.83
C GLN A 71 -13.56 -2.62 -3.34
N SER A 72 -13.03 -1.67 -4.11
CA SER A 72 -12.83 -1.85 -5.55
C SER A 72 -11.36 -2.13 -5.82
N PHE A 73 -11.06 -3.02 -6.77
CA PHE A 73 -9.71 -3.50 -7.11
C PHE A 73 -8.97 -4.17 -5.93
N LYS A 74 -8.48 -5.41 -6.11
CA LYS A 74 -7.70 -6.11 -5.09
C LYS A 74 -6.42 -6.65 -5.68
N LYS A 75 -5.30 -6.36 -5.05
CA LYS A 75 -3.99 -6.85 -5.46
C LYS A 75 -3.22 -7.36 -4.26
N ALA A 76 -2.94 -8.66 -4.26
CA ALA A 76 -2.02 -9.26 -3.31
C ALA A 76 -0.58 -8.84 -3.66
N VAL A 77 0.18 -8.46 -2.64
CA VAL A 77 1.59 -8.08 -2.76
C VAL A 77 2.40 -8.93 -1.80
N ASP A 78 3.31 -9.72 -2.36
CA ASP A 78 4.35 -10.43 -1.62
C ASP A 78 5.50 -9.45 -1.29
N LEU A 79 5.90 -9.44 -0.02
CA LEU A 79 6.93 -8.56 0.55
C LEU A 79 8.34 -9.19 0.54
N ASN A 80 8.47 -10.47 0.20
CA ASN A 80 9.74 -11.21 0.18
C ASN A 80 10.52 -11.16 -1.14
N ASN A 81 9.97 -10.47 -2.15
CA ASN A 81 10.60 -10.27 -3.48
C ASN A 81 11.19 -8.88 -3.61
#